data_AF-A0AAV2SNJ7-F1
#
_entry.id   AF-A0AAV2SNJ7-F1
#
_cell.length_a   1.000
_cell.length_b   1.000
_cell.length_c   1.000
_cell.angle_alpha   90.00
_cell.angle_beta   90.00
_cell.angle_gamma   90.00
#
_symmetry.space_group_name_H-M   'P 1'
#
loop_
_entity.id
_entity.type
_entity.pdbx_description
1 polymer ?
#
loop_
_entity_poly.entity_id
_entity_poly.type
_entity_poly.pdbx_seq_one_letter_code
_entity_poly.pdbx_strand_id
1 'polypeptide(L)'
;DSVGFEDNLEDSHLNQYKRVKAVAWACSLGHQPCVDEAVDLFQLYMNTPVARNSEIQNGVISPNLKSLVYCIAIAGGGELEWDFLWQEYLESNIATEKSTILSALGCSKEAWILSRYLDMAFVENTYIRKQDAATVFSAVANNDIGGYLAWRYLRENWKEITQYYGSGLFAISNIINAATSSFTTELELNELEQFKVDNGEILGTASRSIDQAIERTKNNIAWKAQNYEVIEEWINDNILSTASPTTTPNAAFSTETPIVYETITPTSPSTTENAIEPDTTTPTLPSTTQSPIAHETTTPVSPSTT
;
A
#
# COMPACT_ATOMS: atom_id res chain seq x y z
N ASP A 1 7.14 -11.41 -24.21
CA ASP A 1 6.97 -10.95 -25.60
C ASP A 1 5.72 -11.50 -26.29
N SER A 2 5.44 -12.82 -26.24
CA SER A 2 4.24 -13.38 -26.91
C SER A 2 2.90 -13.13 -26.19
N VAL A 3 2.89 -12.34 -25.12
CA VAL A 3 1.76 -12.12 -24.21
C VAL A 3 1.84 -10.68 -23.72
N GLY A 4 0.75 -9.92 -23.87
CA GLY A 4 0.65 -8.50 -23.50
C GLY A 4 -0.72 -8.15 -22.91
N PHE A 5 -1.05 -6.86 -22.87
CA PHE A 5 -2.29 -6.35 -22.27
C PHE A 5 -3.53 -6.52 -23.16
N GLU A 6 -3.35 -6.86 -24.44
CA GLU A 6 -4.46 -7.20 -25.33
C GLU A 6 -5.15 -8.48 -24.87
N ASP A 7 -6.35 -8.33 -24.31
CA ASP A 7 -7.14 -9.43 -23.79
C ASP A 7 -8.29 -9.78 -24.73
N ASN A 8 -8.11 -10.88 -25.48
CA ASN A 8 -9.16 -11.40 -26.36
C ASN A 8 -10.07 -12.36 -25.58
N LEU A 9 -11.34 -11.98 -25.40
CA LEU A 9 -12.33 -12.76 -24.67
C LEU A 9 -12.72 -14.07 -25.38
N GLU A 10 -12.43 -14.19 -26.68
CA GLU A 10 -12.64 -15.41 -27.47
C GLU A 10 -11.50 -16.43 -27.29
N ASP A 11 -10.38 -16.05 -26.64
CA ASP A 11 -9.32 -16.98 -26.32
C ASP A 11 -9.80 -18.04 -25.33
N SER A 12 -9.22 -19.25 -25.41
CA SER A 12 -9.47 -20.27 -24.40
C SER A 12 -9.19 -19.73 -22.99
N HIS A 13 -9.97 -20.14 -22.00
CA HIS A 13 -9.83 -19.69 -20.62
C HIS A 13 -8.41 -19.88 -20.06
N LEU A 14 -7.70 -20.95 -20.47
CA LEU A 14 -6.31 -21.17 -20.07
C LEU A 14 -5.34 -20.13 -20.65
N ASN A 15 -5.59 -19.66 -21.87
CA ASN A 15 -4.77 -18.60 -22.49
C ASN A 15 -5.02 -17.25 -21.81
N GLN A 16 -6.27 -16.91 -21.50
CA GLN A 16 -6.60 -15.70 -20.73
C GLN A 16 -5.92 -15.74 -19.35
N TYR A 17 -5.98 -16.88 -18.67
CA TYR A 17 -5.32 -17.05 -17.38
C TYR A 17 -3.80 -16.94 -17.47
N LYS A 18 -3.19 -17.57 -18.49
CA LYS A 18 -1.75 -17.46 -18.78
C LYS A 18 -1.36 -15.99 -18.99
N ARG A 19 -2.19 -15.21 -19.70
CA ARG A 19 -1.97 -13.77 -19.92
C ARG A 19 -1.92 -13.00 -18.62
N VAL A 20 -2.98 -13.10 -17.81
CA VAL A 20 -3.05 -12.41 -16.52
C VAL A 20 -1.83 -12.74 -15.66
N LYS A 21 -1.43 -14.02 -15.59
CA LYS A 21 -0.25 -14.43 -14.82
C LYS A 21 1.06 -13.89 -15.37
N ALA A 22 1.29 -14.01 -16.68
CA ALA A 22 2.54 -13.58 -17.30
C ALA A 22 2.75 -12.06 -17.17
N VAL A 23 1.70 -11.27 -17.43
CA VAL A 23 1.76 -9.81 -17.34
C VAL A 23 1.92 -9.39 -15.87
N ALA A 24 1.19 -10.01 -14.93
CA ALA A 24 1.34 -9.71 -13.51
C ALA A 24 2.78 -9.93 -13.01
N TRP A 25 3.39 -11.08 -13.36
CA TRP A 25 4.78 -11.37 -12.99
C TRP A 25 5.78 -10.39 -13.62
N ALA A 26 5.62 -10.08 -14.91
CA ALA A 26 6.51 -9.14 -15.59
C ALA A 26 6.48 -7.75 -14.91
N CYS A 27 5.28 -7.22 -14.66
CA CYS A 27 5.10 -5.94 -14.00
C CYS A 27 5.61 -5.94 -12.56
N SER A 28 5.31 -6.98 -11.76
CA SER A 28 5.76 -7.06 -10.37
C SER A 28 7.29 -7.17 -10.23
N LEU A 29 7.96 -7.73 -11.24
CA LEU A 29 9.42 -7.80 -11.30
C LEU A 29 10.07 -6.54 -11.89
N GLY A 30 9.29 -5.48 -12.13
CA GLY A 30 9.80 -4.21 -12.65
C GLY A 30 10.20 -4.23 -14.12
N HIS A 31 9.63 -5.14 -14.93
CA HIS A 31 9.83 -5.10 -16.38
C HIS A 31 9.23 -3.82 -16.96
N GLN A 32 10.08 -2.84 -17.28
CA GLN A 32 9.67 -1.47 -17.58
C GLN A 32 8.56 -1.35 -18.65
N PRO A 33 8.62 -2.05 -19.80
CA PRO A 33 7.52 -1.99 -20.78
C PRO A 33 6.16 -2.45 -20.23
N CYS A 34 6.15 -3.37 -19.25
CA CYS A 34 4.90 -3.79 -18.59
C CYS A 34 4.38 -2.70 -17.67
N VAL A 35 5.28 -2.09 -16.89
CA VAL A 35 4.94 -1.02 -15.96
C VAL A 35 4.43 0.21 -16.71
N ASP A 36 5.13 0.63 -17.77
CA ASP A 36 4.74 1.77 -18.61
C ASP A 36 3.35 1.55 -19.21
N GLU A 37 3.09 0.38 -19.82
CA GLU A 37 1.79 0.07 -20.41
C GLU A 37 0.66 0.08 -19.36
N ALA A 38 0.90 -0.46 -18.16
CA ALA A 38 -0.10 -0.41 -17.08
C ALA A 38 -0.38 1.03 -16.64
N VAL A 39 0.66 1.87 -16.52
CA VAL A 39 0.51 3.28 -16.16
C VAL A 39 -0.22 4.04 -17.27
N ASP A 40 0.13 3.83 -18.53
CA ASP A 40 -0.51 4.47 -19.69
C ASP A 40 -1.99 4.11 -19.80
N LEU A 41 -2.35 2.83 -19.58
CA LEU A 41 -3.75 2.39 -19.54
C LEU A 41 -4.53 3.07 -18.41
N PHE A 42 -3.90 3.23 -17.24
CA PHE A 42 -4.54 3.92 -16.12
C PHE A 42 -4.68 5.42 -16.37
N GLN A 43 -3.67 6.08 -16.97
CA GLN A 43 -3.77 7.48 -17.36
C GLN A 43 -4.85 7.70 -18.42
N LEU A 44 -4.96 6.79 -19.40
CA LEU A 44 -6.05 6.82 -20.37
C LEU A 44 -7.40 6.68 -19.67
N TYR A 45 -7.51 5.78 -18.68
CA TYR A 45 -8.71 5.62 -17.87
C TYR A 45 -9.08 6.92 -17.13
N MET A 46 -8.12 7.57 -16.48
CA MET A 46 -8.31 8.86 -15.79
C MET A 46 -8.76 9.98 -16.71
N ASN A 47 -8.23 10.01 -17.94
CA ASN A 47 -8.47 11.09 -18.90
C ASN A 47 -9.69 10.86 -19.79
N THR A 48 -10.35 9.70 -19.70
CA THR A 48 -11.50 9.36 -20.54
C THR A 48 -12.77 10.05 -20.00
N PRO A 49 -13.23 11.15 -20.62
CA PRO A 49 -14.34 11.94 -20.10
C PRO A 49 -15.63 11.34 -20.64
N VAL A 50 -16.11 10.27 -20.02
CA VAL A 50 -17.37 9.66 -20.44
C VAL A 50 -18.27 9.48 -19.23
N ALA A 51 -19.57 9.65 -19.44
CA ALA A 51 -20.57 9.33 -18.43
C ALA A 51 -20.27 7.96 -17.83
N ARG A 52 -20.11 7.92 -16.49
CA ARG A 52 -19.90 6.68 -15.73
C ARG A 52 -20.84 5.61 -16.25
N ASN A 53 -20.29 4.44 -16.62
CA ASN A 53 -20.99 3.29 -17.23
C ASN A 53 -21.09 3.26 -18.76
N SER A 54 -20.28 4.00 -19.50
CA SER A 54 -20.19 3.78 -20.96
C SER A 54 -19.42 2.50 -21.30
N GLU A 55 -19.80 1.82 -22.38
CA GLU A 55 -19.04 0.69 -22.94
C GLU A 55 -17.58 1.07 -23.25
N ILE A 56 -17.34 2.36 -23.59
CA ILE A 56 -16.01 2.89 -23.90
C ILE A 56 -15.14 2.93 -22.64
N GLN A 57 -15.65 3.42 -21.50
CA GLN A 57 -14.92 3.41 -20.22
C GLN A 57 -14.64 1.97 -19.76
N ASN A 58 -15.62 1.08 -19.89
CA ASN A 58 -15.48 -0.34 -19.54
C ASN A 58 -14.50 -1.10 -20.46
N GLY A 59 -14.18 -0.52 -21.63
CA GLY A 59 -13.25 -1.09 -22.60
C GLY A 59 -11.81 -0.61 -22.47
N VAL A 60 -11.51 0.43 -21.66
CA VAL A 60 -10.14 0.97 -21.53
C VAL A 60 -9.22 -0.05 -20.86
N ILE A 61 -9.69 -0.69 -19.78
CA ILE A 61 -8.94 -1.70 -19.05
C ILE A 61 -9.77 -2.98 -19.01
N SER A 62 -9.22 -4.07 -19.55
CA SER A 62 -9.88 -5.38 -19.46
C SER A 62 -10.22 -5.72 -18.01
N PRO A 63 -11.42 -6.25 -17.71
CA PRO A 63 -11.78 -6.72 -16.38
C PRO A 63 -10.76 -7.70 -15.77
N ASN A 64 -10.12 -8.53 -16.60
CA ASN A 64 -9.10 -9.49 -16.16
C ASN A 64 -7.79 -8.82 -15.71
N LEU A 65 -7.53 -7.59 -16.18
CA LEU A 65 -6.30 -6.85 -15.92
C LEU A 65 -6.48 -5.68 -14.96
N LYS A 66 -7.72 -5.29 -14.60
CA LYS A 66 -7.99 -4.17 -13.68
C LYS A 66 -7.20 -4.24 -12.39
N SER A 67 -7.18 -5.40 -11.73
CA SER A 67 -6.45 -5.56 -10.47
C SER A 67 -4.96 -5.25 -10.62
N LEU A 68 -4.35 -5.69 -11.73
CA LEU A 68 -2.95 -5.43 -12.03
C LEU A 68 -2.71 -3.97 -12.38
N VAL A 69 -3.48 -3.44 -13.34
CA VAL A 69 -3.33 -2.06 -13.84
C VAL A 69 -3.50 -1.06 -12.70
N TYR A 70 -4.55 -1.20 -11.89
CA TYR A 70 -4.78 -0.33 -10.74
C TYR A 70 -3.62 -0.42 -9.75
N CYS A 71 -3.18 -1.63 -9.36
CA CYS A 71 -2.11 -1.78 -8.39
C CYS A 71 -0.79 -1.18 -8.89
N ILE A 72 -0.41 -1.41 -10.15
CA ILE A 72 0.83 -0.88 -10.73
C ILE A 72 0.78 0.64 -10.86
N ALA A 73 -0.35 1.20 -11.31
CA ALA A 73 -0.52 2.65 -11.41
C ALA A 73 -0.47 3.32 -10.02
N ILE A 74 -1.12 2.75 -9.01
CA ILE A 74 -1.05 3.26 -7.63
C ILE A 74 0.37 3.12 -7.03
N ALA A 75 1.10 2.05 -7.38
CA ALA A 75 2.47 1.84 -6.92
C ALA A 75 3.49 2.77 -7.60
N GLY A 76 3.20 3.22 -8.83
CA GLY A 76 4.04 4.15 -9.60
C GLY A 76 3.63 5.62 -9.49
N GLY A 77 2.41 5.90 -9.03
CA GLY A 77 1.83 7.24 -8.88
C GLY A 77 1.91 7.79 -7.46
N GLY A 78 1.15 8.86 -7.21
CA GLY A 78 1.06 9.55 -5.92
C GLY A 78 -0.39 9.74 -5.44
N GLU A 79 -0.63 10.82 -4.71
CA GLU A 79 -1.97 11.14 -4.19
C GLU A 79 -3.01 11.32 -5.31
N LEU A 80 -2.62 11.85 -6.47
CA LEU A 80 -3.53 12.11 -7.59
C LEU A 80 -4.16 10.82 -8.13
N GLU A 81 -3.36 9.79 -8.42
CA GLU A 81 -3.84 8.50 -8.89
C GLU A 81 -4.64 7.78 -7.79
N TRP A 82 -4.20 7.89 -6.54
CA TRP A 82 -4.87 7.29 -5.39
C TRP A 82 -6.26 7.88 -5.15
N ASP A 83 -6.38 9.20 -5.12
CA ASP A 83 -7.63 9.90 -4.88
C ASP A 83 -8.61 9.69 -6.05
N PHE A 84 -8.11 9.63 -7.28
CA PHE A 84 -8.93 9.26 -8.43
C PHE A 84 -9.55 7.86 -8.25
N LEU A 85 -8.72 6.85 -7.94
CA LEU A 85 -9.22 5.48 -7.78
C LEU A 85 -10.12 5.35 -6.53
N TRP A 86 -9.85 6.12 -5.48
CA TRP A 86 -10.72 6.22 -4.32
C TRP A 86 -12.09 6.78 -4.70
N GLN A 87 -12.16 7.81 -5.54
CA GLN A 87 -13.42 8.35 -6.04
C GLN A 87 -14.21 7.30 -6.84
N GLU A 88 -13.52 6.52 -7.67
CA GLU A 88 -14.13 5.38 -8.38
C GLU A 88 -14.73 4.34 -7.42
N TYR A 89 -14.07 4.08 -6.28
CA TYR A 89 -14.63 3.22 -5.23
C TYR A 89 -15.92 3.79 -4.63
N LEU A 90 -15.96 5.10 -4.35
CA LEU A 90 -17.15 5.76 -3.79
C LEU A 90 -18.32 5.69 -4.76
N GLU A 91 -18.03 5.87 -6.05
CA GLU A 91 -19.02 5.98 -7.11
C GLU A 91 -19.50 4.64 -7.66
N SER A 92 -18.69 3.59 -7.55
CA SER A 92 -19.04 2.26 -8.01
C SER A 92 -20.21 1.66 -7.23
N ASN A 93 -21.08 0.93 -7.93
CA ASN A 93 -22.14 0.08 -7.36
C ASN A 93 -21.84 -1.42 -7.52
N ILE A 94 -20.70 -1.78 -8.12
CA ILE A 94 -20.31 -3.16 -8.40
C ILE A 94 -19.40 -3.66 -7.27
N ALA A 95 -19.83 -4.71 -6.57
CA ALA A 95 -19.09 -5.25 -5.43
C ALA A 95 -17.69 -5.76 -5.80
N THR A 96 -17.55 -6.42 -6.96
CA THR A 96 -16.25 -6.92 -7.46
C THR A 96 -15.30 -5.78 -7.81
N GLU A 97 -15.80 -4.69 -8.41
CA GLU A 97 -15.01 -3.49 -8.69
C GLU A 97 -14.52 -2.85 -7.39
N LYS A 98 -15.41 -2.65 -6.41
CA LYS A 98 -15.03 -2.10 -5.09
C LYS A 98 -13.95 -2.94 -4.43
N SER A 99 -14.09 -4.26 -4.40
CA SER A 99 -13.07 -5.15 -3.82
C SER A 99 -11.74 -5.08 -4.57
N THR A 100 -11.76 -4.92 -5.89
CA THR A 100 -10.56 -4.77 -6.71
C THR A 100 -9.86 -3.45 -6.38
N ILE A 101 -10.62 -2.36 -6.29
CA ILE A 101 -10.11 -1.04 -5.93
C ILE A 101 -9.51 -1.04 -4.51
N LEU A 102 -10.23 -1.57 -3.52
CA LEU A 102 -9.72 -1.61 -2.14
C LEU A 102 -8.40 -2.39 -2.02
N SER A 103 -8.23 -3.43 -2.84
CA SER A 103 -6.96 -4.18 -2.88
C SER A 103 -5.85 -3.36 -3.55
N ALA A 104 -6.15 -2.67 -4.65
CA ALA A 104 -5.16 -1.90 -5.42
C ALA A 104 -4.67 -0.63 -4.70
N LEU A 105 -5.54 0.04 -3.92
CA LEU A 105 -5.17 1.23 -3.15
C LEU A 105 -4.08 0.95 -2.10
N GLY A 106 -3.97 -0.30 -1.64
CA GLY A 106 -2.89 -0.75 -0.75
C GLY A 106 -1.53 -0.92 -1.43
N CYS A 107 -1.46 -0.83 -2.77
CA CYS A 107 -0.20 -0.93 -3.51
C CYS A 107 0.63 0.37 -3.50
N SER A 108 0.14 1.45 -2.88
CA SER A 108 0.86 2.72 -2.82
C SER A 108 2.23 2.54 -2.16
N LYS A 109 3.23 3.28 -2.64
CA LYS A 109 4.56 3.32 -2.01
C LYS A 109 4.70 4.47 -1.01
N GLU A 110 3.69 5.33 -0.91
CA GLU A 110 3.68 6.47 -0.01
C GLU A 110 3.23 6.05 1.39
N ALA A 111 4.16 5.98 2.35
CA ALA A 111 3.90 5.50 3.70
C ALA A 111 2.76 6.27 4.41
N TRP A 112 2.64 7.58 4.16
CA TRP A 112 1.59 8.41 4.75
C TRP A 112 0.20 8.09 4.15
N ILE A 113 0.12 7.71 2.87
CA ILE A 113 -1.13 7.24 2.24
C ILE A 113 -1.55 5.90 2.86
N LEU A 114 -0.61 4.96 3.01
CA LEU A 114 -0.88 3.66 3.62
C LEU A 114 -1.34 3.80 5.09
N SER A 115 -0.71 4.69 5.86
CA SER A 115 -1.14 4.98 7.23
C SER A 115 -2.55 5.58 7.27
N ARG A 116 -2.82 6.60 6.45
CA ARG A 116 -4.18 7.19 6.29
C ARG A 116 -5.19 6.11 5.91
N TYR A 117 -4.80 5.17 5.07
CA TYR A 117 -5.70 4.12 4.59
C TYR A 117 -6.05 3.10 5.67
N LEU A 118 -5.10 2.75 6.55
CA LEU A 118 -5.37 1.93 7.74
C LEU A 118 -6.37 2.63 8.68
N ASP A 119 -6.20 3.93 8.93
CA ASP A 119 -7.15 4.70 9.74
C ASP A 119 -8.57 4.68 9.14
N MET A 120 -8.67 4.85 7.82
CA MET A 120 -9.96 4.79 7.11
C MET A 120 -10.66 3.43 7.27
N ALA A 121 -9.92 2.33 7.48
CA ALA A 121 -10.50 1.00 7.59
C ALA A 121 -11.19 0.74 8.93
N PHE A 122 -10.72 1.34 10.03
CA PHE A 122 -11.15 1.01 11.40
C PHE A 122 -11.83 2.14 12.16
N VAL A 123 -11.87 3.35 11.62
CA VAL A 123 -12.61 4.49 12.19
C VAL A 123 -14.08 4.47 11.73
N GLU A 124 -15.01 4.88 12.61
CA GLU A 124 -16.43 4.97 12.28
C GLU A 124 -16.73 6.08 11.26
N ASN A 125 -17.83 5.94 10.51
CA ASN A 125 -18.29 6.88 9.48
C ASN A 125 -17.33 7.10 8.30
N THR A 126 -16.43 6.15 8.07
CA THR A 126 -15.66 6.08 6.82
C THR A 126 -16.50 5.39 5.74
N TYR A 127 -16.19 5.65 4.47
CA TYR A 127 -16.89 5.02 3.34
C TYR A 127 -16.56 3.51 3.17
N ILE A 128 -15.72 2.94 4.05
CA ILE A 128 -15.30 1.54 4.04
C ILE A 128 -16.24 0.74 4.94
N ARG A 129 -16.83 -0.32 4.41
CA ARG A 129 -17.71 -1.18 5.20
C ARG A 129 -16.87 -2.05 6.13
N LYS A 130 -17.39 -2.33 7.32
CA LYS A 130 -16.75 -3.19 8.32
C LYS A 130 -16.28 -4.55 7.79
N GLN A 131 -17.03 -5.16 6.87
CA GLN A 131 -16.66 -6.44 6.24
C GLN A 131 -15.47 -6.33 5.27
N ASP A 132 -15.23 -5.15 4.72
CA ASP A 132 -14.19 -4.89 3.72
C ASP A 132 -12.89 -4.34 4.36
N ALA A 133 -12.94 -3.90 5.62
CA ALA A 133 -11.78 -3.39 6.35
C ALA A 133 -10.62 -4.40 6.46
N ALA A 134 -10.92 -5.71 6.54
CA ALA A 134 -9.90 -6.75 6.53
C ALA A 134 -9.17 -6.86 5.18
N THR A 135 -9.85 -6.57 4.06
CA THR A 135 -9.24 -6.49 2.73
C THR A 135 -8.24 -5.34 2.67
N VAL A 136 -8.63 -4.18 3.19
CA VAL A 136 -7.77 -2.98 3.26
C VAL A 136 -6.52 -3.26 4.09
N PHE A 137 -6.70 -3.80 5.30
CA PHE A 137 -5.58 -4.17 6.15
C PHE A 137 -4.65 -5.17 5.46
N SER A 138 -5.20 -6.19 4.80
CA SER A 138 -4.41 -7.21 4.09
C SER A 138 -3.65 -6.62 2.91
N ALA A 139 -4.25 -5.68 2.18
CA ALA A 139 -3.60 -5.01 1.06
C ALA A 139 -2.38 -4.20 1.53
N VAL A 140 -2.52 -3.47 2.65
CA VAL A 140 -1.39 -2.73 3.27
C VAL A 140 -0.37 -3.69 3.86
N ALA A 141 -0.79 -4.75 4.55
CA ALA A 141 0.13 -5.70 5.18
C ALA A 141 1.00 -6.48 4.17
N ASN A 142 0.48 -6.72 2.95
CA ASN A 142 1.21 -7.40 1.88
C ASN A 142 2.08 -6.45 1.02
N ASN A 143 2.09 -5.16 1.34
CA ASN A 143 2.95 -4.16 0.70
C ASN A 143 4.34 -4.15 1.37
N ASP A 144 5.41 -4.03 0.58
CA ASP A 144 6.79 -4.05 1.08
C ASP A 144 7.08 -2.98 2.15
N ILE A 145 6.46 -1.79 2.03
CA ILE A 145 6.55 -0.69 3.00
C ILE A 145 5.42 -0.84 4.05
N GLY A 146 4.24 -1.23 3.58
CA GLY A 146 3.03 -1.31 4.40
C GLY A 146 3.04 -2.42 5.45
N GLY A 147 3.81 -3.50 5.28
CA GLY A 147 3.87 -4.61 6.23
C GLY A 147 4.24 -4.16 7.65
N TYR A 148 5.29 -3.35 7.78
CA TYR A 148 5.69 -2.78 9.08
C TYR A 148 4.63 -1.83 9.65
N LEU A 149 4.02 -1.00 8.79
CA LEU A 149 2.96 -0.08 9.20
C LEU A 149 1.73 -0.84 9.71
N ALA A 150 1.31 -1.90 9.01
CA ALA A 150 0.17 -2.73 9.38
C ALA A 150 0.42 -3.47 10.69
N TRP A 151 1.61 -4.04 10.89
CA TRP A 151 1.97 -4.69 12.15
C TRP A 151 1.98 -3.70 13.32
N ARG A 152 2.60 -2.53 13.14
CA ARG A 152 2.61 -1.47 14.16
C ARG A 152 1.19 -1.01 14.48
N TYR A 153 0.37 -0.74 13.46
CA TYR A 153 -1.02 -0.34 13.62
C TYR A 153 -1.85 -1.37 14.38
N LEU A 154 -1.68 -2.67 14.05
CA LEU A 154 -2.37 -3.76 14.73
C LEU A 154 -2.04 -3.80 16.23
N ARG A 155 -0.76 -3.64 16.58
CA ARG A 155 -0.32 -3.61 17.99
C ARG A 155 -0.85 -2.40 18.74
N GLU A 156 -0.76 -1.22 18.13
CA GLU A 156 -1.18 0.05 18.75
C GLU A 156 -2.71 0.14 18.93
N ASN A 157 -3.49 -0.49 18.06
CA ASN A 157 -4.96 -0.37 18.01
C ASN A 157 -5.68 -1.70 18.24
N TRP A 158 -5.03 -2.68 18.89
CA TRP A 158 -5.57 -4.03 19.03
C TRP A 158 -6.95 -4.04 19.70
N LYS A 159 -7.13 -3.23 20.75
CA LYS A 159 -8.38 -3.14 21.50
C LYS A 159 -9.50 -2.57 20.64
N GLU A 160 -9.21 -1.52 19.88
CA GLU A 160 -10.15 -0.84 18.99
C GLU A 160 -10.56 -1.77 17.85
N ILE A 161 -9.59 -2.48 17.22
CA ILE A 161 -9.85 -3.43 16.13
C ILE A 161 -10.69 -4.62 16.64
N THR A 162 -10.36 -5.18 17.81
CA THR A 162 -11.12 -6.29 18.39
C THR A 162 -12.52 -5.86 18.80
N GLN A 163 -12.69 -4.68 19.39
CA GLN A 163 -14.01 -4.11 19.69
C GLN A 163 -14.80 -3.82 18.41
N TYR A 164 -14.14 -3.28 17.39
CA TYR A 164 -14.72 -2.98 16.09
C TYR A 164 -15.34 -4.23 15.48
N TYR A 165 -14.67 -5.39 15.54
CA TYR A 165 -15.22 -6.66 15.04
C TYR A 165 -16.12 -7.40 16.02
N GLY A 166 -15.98 -7.19 17.33
CA GLY A 166 -16.71 -7.94 18.35
C GLY A 166 -16.48 -9.45 18.21
N SER A 167 -17.54 -10.21 17.93
CA SER A 167 -17.48 -11.66 17.70
C SER A 167 -17.04 -12.06 16.28
N GLY A 168 -16.56 -11.13 15.44
CA GLY A 168 -16.11 -11.37 14.06
C GLY A 168 -14.78 -12.12 13.93
N LEU A 169 -14.75 -13.39 14.32
CA LEU A 169 -13.51 -14.17 14.51
C LEU A 169 -12.66 -14.37 13.25
N PHE A 170 -13.31 -14.46 12.07
CA PHE A 170 -12.61 -14.70 10.81
C PHE A 170 -11.80 -13.49 10.35
N ALA A 171 -12.33 -12.27 10.54
CA ALA A 171 -11.65 -11.04 10.14
C ALA A 171 -10.36 -10.83 10.94
N ILE A 172 -10.42 -11.01 12.26
CA ILE A 172 -9.25 -10.89 13.15
C ILE A 172 -8.17 -11.92 12.79
N SER A 173 -8.57 -13.16 12.49
CA SER A 173 -7.61 -14.19 12.08
C SER A 173 -6.90 -13.84 10.77
N ASN A 174 -7.61 -13.29 9.79
CA ASN A 174 -7.02 -12.83 8.54
C ASN A 174 -6.08 -11.64 8.75
N ILE A 175 -6.45 -10.68 9.61
CA ILE A 175 -5.60 -9.53 9.98
C ILE A 175 -4.28 -9.99 10.59
N ILE A 176 -4.32 -10.88 11.59
CA ILE A 176 -3.11 -11.45 12.21
C ILE A 176 -2.27 -12.19 11.18
N ASN A 177 -2.91 -13.02 10.35
CA ASN A 177 -2.20 -13.81 9.35
C ASN A 177 -1.49 -12.91 8.34
N ALA A 178 -2.14 -11.85 7.87
CA ALA A 178 -1.57 -10.89 6.92
C ALA A 178 -0.40 -10.12 7.53
N ALA A 179 -0.60 -9.55 8.73
CA ALA A 179 0.41 -8.73 9.42
C ALA A 179 1.72 -9.47 9.73
N THR A 180 1.64 -10.80 9.90
CA THR A 180 2.76 -11.65 10.35
C THR A 180 3.22 -12.63 9.27
N SER A 181 2.72 -12.52 8.05
CA SER A 181 2.96 -13.51 6.97
C SER A 181 4.41 -13.54 6.50
N SER A 182 5.06 -12.37 6.49
CA SER A 182 6.42 -12.15 6.00
C SER A 182 7.49 -12.25 7.09
N PHE A 183 7.13 -12.56 8.34
CA PHE A 183 8.08 -12.60 9.45
C PHE A 183 9.10 -13.73 9.26
N THR A 184 10.38 -13.37 9.38
CA THR A 184 11.53 -14.27 9.17
C THR A 184 12.70 -14.03 10.13
N THR A 185 12.51 -13.22 11.19
CA THR A 185 13.58 -12.83 12.13
C THR A 185 13.21 -13.14 13.59
N GLU A 186 14.25 -13.33 14.42
CA GLU A 186 14.08 -13.51 15.86
C GLU A 186 13.44 -12.30 16.54
N LEU A 187 13.70 -11.08 16.04
CA LEU A 187 13.06 -9.87 16.57
C LEU A 187 11.53 -9.93 16.37
N GLU A 188 11.08 -10.24 15.16
CA GLU A 188 9.65 -10.37 14.85
C GLU A 188 8.98 -11.49 15.65
N LEU A 189 9.68 -12.61 15.86
CA LEU A 189 9.20 -13.69 16.72
C LEU A 189 9.00 -13.20 18.17
N ASN A 190 10.01 -12.53 18.74
CA ASN A 190 9.92 -12.00 20.09
C ASN A 190 8.80 -10.95 20.22
N GLU A 191 8.64 -10.06 19.22
CA GLU A 191 7.53 -9.10 19.21
C GLU A 191 6.17 -9.79 19.20
N LEU A 192 6.02 -10.87 18.43
CA LEU A 192 4.77 -11.62 18.34
C LEU A 192 4.46 -12.40 19.62
N GLU A 193 5.47 -13.01 20.24
CA GLU A 193 5.34 -13.67 21.55
C GLU A 193 4.98 -12.67 22.65
N GLN A 194 5.63 -11.50 22.67
CA GLN A 194 5.32 -10.43 23.60
C GLN A 194 3.89 -9.89 23.37
N PHE A 195 3.49 -9.69 22.12
CA PHE A 195 2.13 -9.26 21.77
C PHE A 195 1.08 -10.24 22.31
N LYS A 196 1.36 -11.55 22.27
CA LYS A 196 0.48 -12.58 22.85
C LYS A 196 0.37 -12.44 24.37
N VAL A 197 1.50 -12.22 25.05
CA VAL A 197 1.55 -12.06 26.52
C VAL A 197 0.78 -10.81 26.93
N ASP A 198 1.04 -9.67 26.28
CA ASP A 198 0.46 -8.37 26.62
C ASP A 198 -1.06 -8.35 26.45
N ASN A 199 -1.59 -9.12 25.50
CA ASN A 199 -3.00 -9.12 25.15
C ASN A 199 -3.76 -10.37 25.63
N GLY A 200 -3.12 -11.27 26.39
CA GLY A 200 -3.65 -12.61 26.69
C GLY A 200 -5.09 -12.66 27.21
N GLU A 201 -5.51 -11.66 27.99
CA GLU A 201 -6.87 -11.56 28.53
C GLU A 201 -7.94 -11.20 27.48
N ILE A 202 -7.57 -10.47 26.43
CA ILE A 202 -8.46 -9.95 25.39
C ILE A 202 -8.29 -10.65 24.04
N LEU A 203 -7.33 -11.57 23.91
CA LEU A 203 -7.15 -12.36 22.69
C LEU A 203 -8.37 -13.22 22.36
N GLY A 204 -9.03 -13.78 23.38
CA GLY A 204 -10.15 -14.69 23.20
C GLY A 204 -9.85 -15.77 22.14
N THR A 205 -10.62 -15.78 21.06
CA THR A 205 -10.50 -16.74 19.95
C THR A 205 -9.34 -16.45 19.00
N ALA A 206 -8.77 -15.24 19.01
CA ALA A 206 -7.60 -14.87 18.22
C ALA A 206 -6.30 -15.54 18.70
N SER A 207 -6.29 -16.04 19.95
CA SER A 207 -5.14 -16.71 20.56
C SER A 207 -4.59 -17.84 19.69
N ARG A 208 -5.49 -18.66 19.10
CA ARG A 208 -5.09 -19.75 18.19
C ARG A 208 -4.39 -19.23 16.93
N SER A 209 -4.86 -18.12 16.36
CA SER A 209 -4.27 -17.54 15.14
C SER A 209 -2.88 -16.98 15.45
N ILE A 210 -2.66 -16.43 16.65
CA ILE A 210 -1.35 -15.99 17.11
C ILE A 210 -0.42 -17.18 17.34
N ASP A 211 -0.89 -18.27 17.95
CA ASP A 211 -0.11 -19.50 18.10
C ASP A 211 0.36 -20.04 16.74
N GLN A 212 -0.54 -20.06 15.76
CA GLN A 212 -0.20 -20.46 14.39
C GLN A 212 0.81 -19.51 13.74
N ALA A 213 0.69 -18.21 13.97
CA ALA A 213 1.63 -17.23 13.47
C ALA A 213 3.02 -17.40 14.12
N ILE A 214 3.10 -17.66 15.43
CA ILE A 214 4.36 -17.94 16.15
C ILE A 214 5.05 -19.18 15.55
N GLU A 215 4.32 -20.29 15.40
CA GLU A 215 4.88 -21.51 14.82
C GLU A 215 5.28 -21.34 13.36
N ARG A 216 4.52 -20.56 12.57
CA ARG A 216 4.90 -20.19 11.21
C ARG A 216 6.19 -19.37 11.19
N THR A 217 6.33 -18.37 12.06
CA THR A 217 7.54 -17.54 12.13
C THR A 217 8.77 -18.36 12.51
N LYS A 218 8.65 -19.28 13.48
CA LYS A 218 9.73 -20.24 13.80
C LYS A 218 10.15 -21.07 12.60
N ASN A 219 9.17 -21.60 11.85
CA ASN A 219 9.43 -22.36 10.63
C ASN A 219 10.09 -21.49 9.54
N ASN A 220 9.64 -20.25 9.37
CA ASN A 220 10.22 -19.30 8.41
C ASN A 220 11.68 -18.96 8.75
N ILE A 221 11.99 -18.72 10.02
CA ILE A 221 13.36 -18.48 10.51
C ILE A 221 14.25 -19.69 10.20
N ALA A 222 13.81 -20.89 10.58
CA ALA A 222 14.56 -22.12 10.36
C ALA A 222 14.77 -22.39 8.85
N TRP A 223 13.74 -22.17 8.03
CA TRP A 223 13.83 -22.33 6.59
C TRP A 223 14.81 -21.32 5.98
N LYS A 224 14.74 -20.04 6.37
CA LYS A 224 15.66 -19.00 5.90
C LYS A 224 17.11 -19.34 6.26
N ALA A 225 17.37 -19.75 7.51
CA ALA A 225 18.71 -20.13 7.95
C ALA A 225 19.30 -21.31 7.16
N GLN A 226 18.47 -22.23 6.66
CA GLN A 226 18.92 -23.41 5.91
C GLN A 226 19.04 -23.17 4.40
N ASN A 227 18.23 -22.27 3.83
CA ASN A 227 18.05 -22.18 2.38
C ASN A 227 18.51 -20.85 1.78
N TYR A 228 18.67 -19.79 2.57
CA TYR A 228 18.97 -18.45 2.05
C TYR A 228 20.26 -18.42 1.22
N GLU A 229 21.39 -18.86 1.79
CA GLU A 229 22.69 -18.86 1.13
C GLU A 229 22.69 -19.74 -0.14
N VAL A 230 22.05 -20.92 -0.07
CA VAL A 230 21.93 -21.85 -1.21
C VAL A 230 21.16 -21.21 -2.38
N ILE A 231 20.06 -20.52 -2.07
CA ILE A 231 19.25 -19.85 -3.10
C ILE A 231 19.99 -18.64 -3.65
N GLU A 232 20.63 -17.85 -2.81
CA GLU A 232 21.43 -16.69 -3.22
C GLU A 232 22.59 -17.10 -4.15
N GLU A 233 23.34 -18.14 -3.79
CA GLU A 233 24.41 -18.69 -4.62
C GLU A 233 23.86 -19.18 -5.97
N TRP A 234 22.77 -19.96 -5.95
CA TRP A 234 22.15 -20.45 -7.18
C TRP A 234 21.68 -19.29 -8.09
N ILE A 235 21.06 -18.25 -7.53
CA ILE A 235 20.64 -17.06 -8.29
C ILE A 235 21.85 -16.37 -8.91
N ASN A 236 22.90 -16.13 -8.13
CA ASN A 236 24.11 -15.44 -8.61
C ASN A 236 24.78 -16.24 -9.75
N ASP A 237 24.89 -17.56 -9.62
CA ASP A 237 25.49 -18.41 -10.63
C ASP A 237 24.69 -18.45 -11.94
N ASN A 238 23.36 -18.36 -11.87
CA ASN A 238 22.48 -18.49 -13.04
C ASN A 238 22.10 -17.15 -13.68
N ILE A 239 22.17 -16.04 -12.94
CA ILE A 239 21.91 -14.69 -13.48
C ILE A 239 23.21 -14.03 -13.97
N LEU A 240 24.34 -14.19 -13.28
CA LEU A 240 25.61 -13.59 -13.72
C LEU A 240 26.28 -14.38 -14.86
N SER A 241 25.98 -15.67 -15.02
CA SER A 241 26.48 -16.45 -16.17
C SER A 241 25.76 -16.16 -17.49
N THR A 242 24.54 -15.63 -17.43
CA THR A 242 23.76 -15.24 -18.63
C THR A 242 24.07 -13.81 -19.09
N ALA A 243 24.75 -13.02 -18.27
CA ALA A 243 25.30 -11.71 -18.63
C ALA A 243 26.74 -11.82 -19.19
N SER A 244 26.95 -12.60 -20.26
CA SER A 244 28.18 -12.44 -21.06
C SER A 244 28.06 -11.21 -21.98
N PRO A 245 29.15 -10.45 -22.19
CA PRO A 245 29.10 -9.14 -22.79
C PRO A 245 28.78 -9.25 -24.28
N THR A 246 27.76 -8.52 -24.72
CA THR A 246 27.59 -8.16 -26.13
C THR A 246 28.79 -7.28 -26.53
N THR A 247 29.89 -7.91 -26.95
CA THR A 247 30.97 -7.23 -27.66
C THR A 247 30.48 -6.86 -29.05
N THR A 248 29.99 -5.63 -29.20
CA THR A 248 29.94 -4.96 -30.50
C THR A 248 31.33 -4.35 -30.77
N PRO A 249 31.95 -4.56 -31.95
CA PRO A 249 33.30 -4.09 -32.20
C PRO A 249 33.35 -2.57 -32.38
N ASN A 250 34.27 -1.94 -31.63
CA ASN A 250 34.94 -0.65 -31.84
C ASN A 250 34.34 0.30 -32.90
N ALA A 251 33.68 1.36 -32.41
CA ALA A 251 33.78 2.67 -33.04
C ALA A 251 34.90 3.44 -32.33
N ALA A 252 35.92 3.81 -33.10
CA ALA A 252 37.08 4.57 -32.63
C ALA A 252 36.64 5.88 -31.95
N PHE A 253 37.06 6.09 -30.70
CA PHE A 253 37.01 7.38 -30.04
C PHE A 253 38.38 8.04 -30.10
N SER A 254 38.41 9.21 -30.75
CA SER A 254 39.52 10.14 -30.79
C SER A 254 39.95 10.55 -29.38
N THR A 255 41.26 10.62 -29.19
CA THR A 255 41.92 11.09 -27.98
C THR A 255 41.68 12.59 -27.78
N GLU A 256 40.96 12.95 -26.72
CA GLU A 256 41.08 14.28 -26.11
C GLU A 256 41.75 14.17 -24.73
N THR A 257 42.72 15.06 -24.53
CA THR A 257 43.63 15.20 -23.39
C THR A 257 42.91 15.48 -22.06
N PRO A 258 43.41 15.01 -20.92
CA PRO A 258 42.78 15.24 -19.63
C PRO A 258 43.05 16.67 -19.12
N ILE A 259 41.97 17.34 -18.74
CA ILE A 259 41.99 18.61 -18.01
C ILE A 259 42.28 18.32 -16.54
N VAL A 260 43.35 18.92 -16.01
CA VAL A 260 43.75 18.84 -14.60
C VAL A 260 42.85 19.75 -13.78
N TYR A 261 42.14 19.21 -12.79
CA TYR A 261 41.48 20.01 -11.76
C TYR A 261 42.34 20.00 -10.49
N GLU A 262 42.81 21.19 -10.09
CA GLU A 262 43.47 21.40 -8.79
C GLU A 262 42.50 21.14 -7.64
N THR A 263 42.99 20.43 -6.63
CA THR A 263 42.30 20.17 -5.37
C THR A 263 42.42 21.38 -4.45
N ILE A 264 41.31 22.08 -4.22
CA ILE A 264 41.24 23.14 -3.20
C ILE A 264 40.79 22.49 -1.89
N THR A 265 41.71 22.40 -0.93
CA THR A 265 41.44 22.03 0.47
C THR A 265 40.63 23.13 1.18
N PRO A 266 39.56 22.81 1.93
CA PRO A 266 38.89 23.81 2.76
C PRO A 266 39.63 23.98 4.10
N THR A 267 40.17 25.17 4.33
CA THR A 267 40.60 25.67 5.65
C THR A 267 39.39 26.07 6.49
N SER A 268 39.35 25.56 7.73
CA SER A 268 38.38 25.94 8.78
C SER A 268 38.66 27.35 9.30
N PRO A 269 37.64 28.19 9.55
CA PRO A 269 37.79 29.35 10.43
C PRO A 269 37.20 29.08 11.82
N SER A 270 37.96 29.56 12.80
CA SER A 270 37.66 29.56 14.24
C SER A 270 36.53 30.53 14.61
N THR A 271 35.92 30.20 15.74
CA THR A 271 34.97 30.92 16.58
C THR A 271 35.16 32.45 16.72
N THR A 272 34.04 33.17 16.64
CA THR A 272 33.79 34.36 17.47
C THR A 272 32.33 34.39 17.89
N GLU A 273 32.18 34.43 19.21
CA GLU A 273 30.98 34.55 20.03
C GLU A 273 30.38 35.96 19.90
N ASN A 274 29.06 36.05 19.72
CA ASN A 274 28.30 37.24 20.11
C ASN A 274 26.86 36.83 20.47
N ALA A 275 26.53 37.08 21.73
CA ALA A 275 25.24 36.84 22.34
C ALA A 275 24.17 37.82 21.81
N ILE A 276 22.96 37.32 21.59
CA ILE A 276 21.75 38.12 21.41
C ILE A 276 20.68 37.55 22.37
N GLU A 277 20.19 38.41 23.26
CA GLU A 277 19.13 38.14 24.24
C GLU A 277 17.77 37.84 23.58
N PRO A 278 16.86 37.12 24.27
CA PRO A 278 15.53 36.81 23.75
C PRO A 278 14.56 37.98 23.98
N ASP A 279 14.03 38.54 22.89
CA ASP A 279 12.97 39.55 22.94
C ASP A 279 11.60 38.87 23.14
N THR A 280 11.00 39.14 24.29
CA THR A 280 9.66 38.70 24.69
C THR A 280 8.61 39.65 24.17
N THR A 281 7.92 39.30 23.08
CA THR A 281 6.66 39.94 22.71
C THR A 281 5.63 38.94 22.21
N THR A 282 4.70 38.61 23.10
CA THR A 282 3.45 37.89 22.87
C THR A 282 2.50 38.71 21.97
N PRO A 283 1.92 38.14 20.90
CA PRO A 283 0.80 38.78 20.20
C PRO A 283 -0.53 38.43 20.89
N THR A 284 -1.20 39.46 21.39
CA THR A 284 -2.56 39.43 21.95
C THR A 284 -3.62 39.22 20.86
N LEU A 285 -4.56 38.33 21.14
CA LEU A 285 -5.76 38.02 20.35
C LEU A 285 -6.81 39.16 20.50
N PRO A 286 -7.49 39.61 19.43
CA PRO A 286 -8.61 40.52 19.58
C PRO A 286 -9.91 39.77 19.90
N SER A 287 -10.51 40.13 21.03
CA SER A 287 -11.85 39.75 21.46
C SER A 287 -12.92 40.53 20.67
N THR A 288 -13.90 39.83 20.11
CA THR A 288 -15.18 40.42 19.66
C THR A 288 -16.36 39.70 20.32
N THR A 289 -16.83 40.33 21.39
CA THR A 289 -18.20 40.59 21.81
C THR A 289 -19.34 39.70 21.28
N GLN A 290 -19.94 38.91 22.18
CA GLN A 290 -21.31 38.40 22.08
C GLN A 290 -22.32 39.42 22.63
N SER A 291 -23.51 39.46 22.01
CA SER A 291 -24.77 39.92 22.63
C SER A 291 -25.97 39.25 21.95
N PRO A 292 -27.13 39.14 22.63
CA PRO A 292 -27.75 37.81 22.78
C PRO A 292 -29.23 37.69 22.35
N ILE A 293 -29.72 36.43 22.37
CA ILE A 293 -31.11 35.92 22.53
C ILE A 293 -32.10 36.03 21.34
N ALA A 294 -32.62 34.87 20.92
CA ALA A 294 -34.07 34.58 20.91
C ALA A 294 -34.32 33.06 20.85
N HIS A 295 -34.92 32.53 21.92
CA HIS A 295 -35.55 31.21 21.98
C HIS A 295 -36.94 31.32 21.34
N GLU A 296 -37.23 30.54 20.30
CA GLU A 296 -38.61 30.22 19.90
C GLU A 296 -38.85 28.72 20.12
N THR A 297 -39.79 28.47 21.01
CA THR A 297 -40.33 27.15 21.34
C THR A 297 -41.48 26.87 20.37
N THR A 298 -41.36 25.87 19.50
CA THR A 298 -42.49 25.35 18.71
C THR A 298 -42.80 23.92 19.11
N THR A 299 -44.03 23.74 19.58
CA THR A 299 -44.69 22.50 20.02
C THR A 299 -44.86 21.47 18.90
N PRO A 300 -44.87 20.15 19.21
CA PRO A 300 -45.13 19.11 18.23
C PRO A 300 -46.64 18.93 17.98
N VAL A 301 -47.01 18.83 16.70
CA VAL A 301 -48.36 18.46 16.22
C VAL A 301 -48.32 16.99 15.79
N SER A 302 -49.14 16.14 16.41
CA SER A 302 -49.48 14.80 15.92
C SER A 302 -50.40 14.88 14.69
N PRO A 303 -50.38 13.87 13.81
CA PRO A 303 -51.56 13.52 13.05
C PRO A 303 -52.07 12.12 13.36
N SER A 304 -53.39 12.08 13.39
CA SER A 304 -54.31 11.00 13.63
C SER A 304 -54.32 9.98 12.48
N THR A 305 -54.73 8.77 12.85
CA THR A 305 -55.33 7.73 12.00
C THR A 305 -56.34 8.25 10.98
N THR A 306 -56.19 7.86 9.72
CA THR A 306 -57.27 7.26 8.88
C THR A 306 -56.61 6.40 7.81
#